data_AF-A0A7S4UGL4-F1
#
_entry.id   AF-A0A7S4UGL4-F1
#
_cell.length_a   1.000
_cell.length_b   1.000
_cell.length_c   1.000
_cell.angle_alpha   90.00
_cell.angle_beta   90.00
_cell.angle_gamma   90.00
#
_symmetry.space_group_name_H-M   'P 1'
#
loop_
_entity.id
_entity.type
_entity.pdbx_description
1 polymer ?
#
loop_
_entity_poly.entity_id
_entity_poly.type
_entity_poly.pdbx_seq_one_letter_code
_entity_poly.pdbx_strand_id
1 'polypeptide(L)'
;LRAAAAAQGGGGKAGGGGAGVAAAQIPAAVSPAWLVELSLHLAFGHEDASDLVSAQKAVDAASALLDDMLKQGPLADLKDPRWHIRELVWNARAHFARKQPDKVRQEINAASGGTVTGTVLFVCNGGIPKEKCEDELSAAWSAIDDGLDLRDAVKASAAAPPPVPAPGKGQGSAGPRKGPGPQGLVELALAARAACSARCFALAQAMLARLD
;
A
#
# COMPACT_ATOMS: atom_id res chain seq x y z
N LEU A 1 30.59 -22.47 21.41
CA LEU A 1 31.70 -22.69 22.36
C LEU A 1 32.23 -21.33 22.79
N ARG A 2 32.22 -21.07 24.10
CA ARG A 2 32.62 -19.83 24.77
C ARG A 2 34.09 -19.51 24.52
N ALA A 3 34.44 -18.23 24.45
CA ALA A 3 35.73 -17.74 24.91
C ALA A 3 35.54 -16.36 25.54
N ALA A 4 35.62 -16.34 26.87
CA ALA A 4 35.85 -15.15 27.67
C ALA A 4 37.35 -14.82 27.61
N ALA A 5 37.70 -13.54 27.57
CA ALA A 5 39.02 -13.06 27.94
C ALA A 5 38.83 -11.89 28.90
N ALA A 6 38.97 -12.19 30.19
CA ALA A 6 39.20 -11.21 31.23
C ALA A 6 40.67 -10.79 31.16
N ALA A 7 40.93 -9.48 31.11
CA ALA A 7 42.23 -8.91 31.43
C ALA A 7 42.04 -7.96 32.61
N GLN A 8 42.54 -8.41 33.75
CA GLN A 8 42.62 -7.69 35.00
C GLN A 8 44.01 -7.05 35.06
N GLY A 9 44.11 -5.74 35.34
CA GLY A 9 45.40 -5.10 35.59
C GLY A 9 45.30 -3.59 35.76
N GLY A 10 45.67 -3.11 36.95
CA GLY A 10 46.09 -1.73 37.17
C GLY A 10 45.17 -0.87 38.02
N GLY A 11 45.28 -1.01 39.35
CA GLY A 11 44.76 -0.01 40.28
C GLY A 11 45.62 1.26 40.27
N GLY A 12 44.98 2.41 40.17
CA GLY A 12 45.55 3.73 40.40
C GLY A 12 44.44 4.66 40.87
N LYS A 13 44.54 5.17 42.10
CA LYS A 13 43.53 6.01 42.75
C LYS A 13 43.97 7.48 42.73
N ALA A 14 43.00 8.33 42.41
CA ALA A 14 42.83 9.75 42.73
C ALA A 14 43.68 10.82 42.01
N GLY A 15 42.97 11.81 41.45
CA GLY A 15 43.48 13.16 41.26
C GLY A 15 42.71 14.01 40.25
N GLY A 16 41.99 15.02 40.73
CA GLY A 16 41.85 16.30 40.01
C GLY A 16 40.56 16.52 39.23
N GLY A 17 39.83 17.57 39.61
CA GLY A 17 38.57 17.97 38.99
C GLY A 17 38.71 18.50 37.57
N GLY A 18 37.64 18.27 36.80
CA GLY A 18 37.38 18.90 35.53
C GLY A 18 35.87 18.97 35.36
N ALA A 19 35.29 20.13 35.64
CA ALA A 19 33.94 20.45 35.19
C ALA A 19 33.93 20.37 33.66
N GLY A 20 33.19 19.41 33.11
CA GLY A 20 33.23 19.13 31.68
C GLY A 20 32.08 18.24 31.26
N VAL A 21 31.02 18.90 30.77
CA VAL A 21 29.95 18.36 29.93
C VAL A 21 28.99 17.38 30.63
N ALA A 22 27.90 17.95 31.11
CA ALA A 22 26.67 17.23 31.39
C ALA A 22 26.28 16.32 30.21
N ALA A 23 25.95 15.07 30.54
CA ALA A 23 25.19 14.11 29.75
C ALA A 23 25.54 14.07 28.25
N ALA A 24 26.36 13.10 27.85
CA ALA A 24 26.27 12.56 26.49
C ALA A 24 24.79 12.17 26.28
N GLN A 25 24.09 12.97 25.49
CA GLN A 25 22.68 12.77 25.20
C GLN A 25 22.51 11.36 24.65
N ILE A 26 21.62 10.63 25.30
CA ILE A 26 21.14 9.30 24.94
C ILE A 26 20.91 9.24 23.42
N PRO A 27 21.39 8.21 22.69
CA PRO A 27 21.12 8.10 21.27
C PRO A 27 19.60 8.20 21.06
N ALA A 28 19.16 9.17 20.26
CA ALA A 28 17.75 9.33 19.95
C ALA A 28 17.24 7.98 19.44
N ALA A 29 16.24 7.42 20.11
CA ALA A 29 15.66 6.15 19.69
C ALA A 29 15.16 6.31 18.26
N VAL A 30 15.81 5.61 17.33
CA VAL A 30 15.45 5.68 15.92
C VAL A 30 14.08 5.04 15.77
N SER A 31 13.12 5.82 15.26
CA SER A 31 11.77 5.32 15.03
C SER A 31 11.79 4.19 13.98
N PRO A 32 11.10 3.05 14.22
CA PRO A 32 10.95 2.01 13.20
C PRO A 32 10.35 2.53 11.89
N ALA A 33 9.44 3.50 11.94
CA ALA A 33 8.88 4.13 10.75
C ALA A 33 9.95 4.83 9.91
N TRP A 34 10.88 5.53 10.57
CA TRP A 34 12.01 6.17 9.88
C TRP A 34 12.95 5.15 9.24
N LEU A 35 13.19 4.01 9.91
CA LEU A 35 13.99 2.93 9.33
C LEU A 35 13.32 2.34 8.08
N VAL A 36 12.00 2.16 8.10
CA VAL A 36 11.24 1.72 6.93
C VAL A 36 11.42 2.71 5.78
N GLU A 37 11.16 4.00 6.01
CA GLU A 37 11.32 5.04 5.00
C GLU A 37 12.74 5.08 4.43
N LEU A 38 13.77 4.99 5.28
CA LEU A 38 15.17 4.95 4.85
C LEU A 38 15.46 3.72 3.99
N SER A 39 14.98 2.54 4.39
CA SER A 39 15.13 1.31 3.61
C SER A 39 14.46 1.43 2.24
N LEU A 40 13.29 2.07 2.16
CA LEU A 40 12.63 2.32 0.87
C LEU A 40 13.41 3.31 0.00
N HIS A 41 13.95 4.40 0.57
CA HIS A 41 14.82 5.32 -0.18
C HIS A 41 16.06 4.61 -0.73
N LEU A 42 16.68 3.74 0.06
CA LEU A 42 17.81 2.91 -0.40
C LEU A 42 17.40 1.96 -1.53
N ALA A 43 16.20 1.36 -1.46
CA ALA A 43 15.71 0.49 -2.51
C ALA A 43 15.64 1.19 -3.87
N PHE A 44 15.03 2.37 -3.92
CA PHE A 44 14.94 3.15 -5.15
C PHE A 44 16.31 3.71 -5.59
N GLY A 45 17.16 4.14 -4.66
CA GLY A 45 18.53 4.54 -5.00
C GLY A 45 19.36 3.40 -5.63
N HIS A 46 19.17 2.17 -5.16
CA HIS A 46 19.78 0.99 -5.78
C HIS A 46 19.16 0.65 -7.15
N GLU A 47 17.85 0.86 -7.32
CA GLU A 47 17.19 0.71 -8.63
C GLU A 47 17.77 1.69 -9.67
N ASP A 48 17.92 2.97 -9.30
CA ASP A 48 18.52 3.99 -10.15
C ASP A 48 19.97 3.63 -10.54
N ALA A 49 20.71 3.02 -9.60
CA ALA A 49 22.05 2.48 -9.84
C ALA A 49 22.06 1.14 -10.61
N SER A 50 20.91 0.63 -11.03
CA SER A 50 20.72 -0.68 -11.67
C SER A 50 21.14 -1.89 -10.83
N ASP A 51 21.32 -1.72 -9.51
CA ASP A 51 21.57 -2.80 -8.55
C ASP A 51 20.26 -3.37 -8.01
N LEU A 52 19.57 -4.12 -8.86
CA LEU A 52 18.24 -4.69 -8.53
C LEU A 52 18.29 -5.70 -7.38
N VAL A 53 19.44 -6.31 -7.11
CA VAL A 53 19.60 -7.27 -6.00
C VAL A 53 19.60 -6.54 -4.67
N SER A 54 20.37 -5.47 -4.55
CA SER A 54 20.39 -4.64 -3.34
C SER A 54 19.08 -3.87 -3.17
N ALA A 55 18.45 -3.44 -4.26
CA ALA A 55 17.13 -2.83 -4.24
C ALA A 55 16.10 -3.76 -3.59
N GLN A 56 16.01 -5.00 -4.07
CA GLN A 56 15.09 -5.99 -3.49
C GLN A 56 15.39 -6.27 -2.02
N LYS A 57 16.66 -6.41 -1.63
CA LYS A 57 17.04 -6.63 -0.22
C LYS A 57 16.57 -5.48 0.69
N ALA A 58 16.64 -4.25 0.20
CA ALA A 58 16.19 -3.09 0.95
C ALA A 58 14.66 -3.07 1.10
N VAL A 59 13.90 -3.48 0.08
CA VAL A 59 12.44 -3.69 0.18
C VAL A 59 12.10 -4.79 1.17
N ASP A 60 12.81 -5.92 1.13
CA ASP A 60 12.58 -7.04 2.05
C ASP A 60 12.87 -6.62 3.50
N ALA A 61 13.91 -5.80 3.73
CA ALA A 61 14.21 -5.23 5.04
C ALA A 61 13.10 -4.27 5.52
N ALA A 62 12.58 -3.41 4.65
CA ALA A 62 11.44 -2.54 4.96
C ALA A 62 10.19 -3.35 5.31
N SER A 63 9.94 -4.46 4.60
CA SER A 63 8.81 -5.37 4.88
C SER A 63 8.95 -6.05 6.24
N ALA A 64 10.14 -6.54 6.58
CA ALA A 64 10.38 -7.17 7.89
C ALA A 64 10.17 -6.18 9.04
N LEU A 65 10.62 -4.93 8.88
CA LEU A 65 10.39 -3.85 9.86
C LEU A 65 8.90 -3.54 10.02
N LEU A 66 8.13 -3.48 8.92
CA LEU A 66 6.68 -3.33 8.98
C LEU A 66 6.02 -4.48 9.74
N ASP A 67 6.40 -5.72 9.48
CA ASP A 67 5.86 -6.89 10.17
C ASP A 67 6.13 -6.81 11.68
N ASP A 68 7.32 -6.37 12.08
CA ASP A 68 7.65 -6.16 13.49
C ASP A 68 6.84 -5.01 14.12
N MET A 69 6.57 -3.94 13.38
CA MET A 69 5.69 -2.86 13.83
C MET A 69 4.24 -3.37 14.02
N LEU A 70 3.73 -4.18 13.10
CA LEU A 70 2.38 -4.74 13.16
C LEU A 70 2.19 -5.70 14.35
N LYS A 71 3.25 -6.42 14.77
CA LYS A 71 3.23 -7.24 16.00
C LYS A 71 3.08 -6.41 17.27
N GLN A 72 3.55 -5.16 17.27
CA GLN A 72 3.44 -4.25 18.41
C GLN A 72 2.06 -3.58 18.50
N GLY A 73 1.28 -3.60 17.42
CA GLY A 73 -0.10 -3.13 17.37
C GLY A 73 -0.57 -2.88 15.93
N PRO A 74 -1.89 -2.95 15.67
CA PRO A 74 -2.43 -2.72 14.34
C PRO A 74 -2.22 -1.27 13.88
N LEU A 75 -1.59 -1.09 12.72
CA LEU A 75 -1.44 0.21 12.04
C LEU A 75 -2.69 0.58 11.22
N ALA A 76 -3.87 0.33 11.78
CA ALA A 76 -5.15 0.48 11.06
C ALA A 76 -5.87 1.81 11.36
N ASP A 77 -5.46 2.54 12.41
CA ASP A 77 -6.05 3.83 12.75
C ASP A 77 -5.42 4.94 11.91
N LEU A 78 -6.23 5.65 11.12
CA LEU A 78 -5.81 6.84 10.35
C LEU A 78 -5.26 7.97 11.24
N LYS A 79 -5.52 7.92 12.56
CA LYS A 79 -4.93 8.83 13.54
C LYS A 79 -3.54 8.42 14.03
N ASP A 80 -3.12 7.17 13.80
CA ASP A 80 -1.74 6.75 14.09
C ASP A 80 -0.83 7.37 13.04
N PRO A 81 0.15 8.22 13.40
CA PRO A 81 1.05 8.85 12.42
C PRO A 81 1.78 7.85 11.51
N ARG A 82 1.85 6.57 11.87
CA ARG A 82 2.50 5.48 11.13
C ARG A 82 1.57 4.76 10.16
N TRP A 83 0.29 5.12 10.08
CA TRP A 83 -0.71 4.43 9.23
C TRP A 83 -0.26 4.31 7.77
N HIS A 84 0.41 5.34 7.25
CA HIS A 84 0.86 5.42 5.87
C HIS A 84 2.04 4.50 5.55
N ILE A 85 2.80 4.05 6.55
CA ILE A 85 4.00 3.22 6.38
C ILE A 85 3.66 1.89 5.71
N ARG A 86 2.51 1.30 6.06
CA ARG A 86 2.02 0.06 5.47
C ARG A 86 1.84 0.20 3.95
N GLU A 87 1.17 1.26 3.53
CA GLU A 87 0.88 1.52 2.12
C GLU A 87 2.17 1.82 1.32
N LEU A 88 3.13 2.52 1.92
CA LEU A 88 4.44 2.75 1.30
C LEU A 88 5.19 1.45 1.04
N VAL A 89 5.24 0.56 2.02
CA VAL A 89 5.90 -0.74 1.88
C VAL A 89 5.18 -1.60 0.85
N TRP A 90 3.85 -1.69 0.89
CA TRP A 90 3.09 -2.46 -0.10
C TRP A 90 3.27 -1.93 -1.52
N ASN A 91 3.33 -0.62 -1.70
CA ASN A 91 3.60 -0.01 -3.00
C ASN A 91 5.00 -0.40 -3.50
N ALA A 92 6.03 -0.25 -2.68
CA ALA A 92 7.38 -0.66 -3.05
C ALA A 92 7.44 -2.17 -3.35
N ARG A 93 6.80 -3.01 -2.54
CA ARG A 93 6.73 -4.45 -2.81
C ARG A 93 6.08 -4.74 -4.16
N ALA A 94 4.98 -4.06 -4.51
CA ALA A 94 4.34 -4.22 -5.81
C ALA A 94 5.26 -3.77 -6.97
N HIS A 95 5.94 -2.63 -6.84
CA HIS A 95 6.91 -2.13 -7.82
C HIS A 95 8.08 -3.09 -8.07
N PHE A 96 8.63 -3.66 -7.00
CA PHE A 96 9.79 -4.54 -7.06
C PHE A 96 9.43 -6.03 -7.29
N ALA A 97 8.14 -6.40 -7.40
CA ALA A 97 7.67 -7.78 -7.49
C ALA A 97 8.00 -8.52 -8.81
N ARG A 98 9.05 -8.13 -9.54
CA ARG A 98 9.39 -8.60 -10.90
C ARG A 98 9.46 -10.13 -11.03
N LYS A 99 9.90 -10.84 -9.99
CA LYS A 99 10.05 -12.30 -10.00
C LYS A 99 8.82 -13.08 -9.55
N GLN A 100 7.99 -12.49 -8.69
CA GLN A 100 6.85 -13.18 -8.05
C GLN A 100 5.65 -12.22 -7.89
N PRO A 101 5.17 -11.62 -8.99
CA PRO A 101 4.13 -10.58 -8.93
C PRO A 101 2.84 -11.10 -8.29
N ASP A 102 2.37 -12.27 -8.71
CA ASP A 102 1.11 -12.85 -8.22
C ASP A 102 1.15 -13.17 -6.73
N LYS A 103 2.29 -13.70 -6.25
CA LYS A 103 2.47 -14.02 -4.84
C LYS A 103 2.43 -12.77 -3.97
N VAL A 104 3.16 -11.72 -4.37
CA VAL A 104 3.18 -10.45 -3.64
C VAL A 104 1.79 -9.81 -3.64
N ARG A 105 1.07 -9.85 -4.77
CA ARG A 105 -0.31 -9.37 -4.86
C ARG A 105 -1.24 -10.12 -3.90
N GLN A 106 -1.14 -11.45 -3.84
CA GLN A 106 -1.94 -12.28 -2.92
C GLN A 106 -1.66 -11.96 -1.46
N GLU A 107 -0.39 -11.78 -1.09
CA GLU A 107 0.01 -11.41 0.28
C GLU A 107 -0.54 -10.04 0.68
N ILE A 108 -0.48 -9.05 -0.23
CA ILE A 108 -1.06 -7.71 0.00
C ILE A 108 -2.58 -7.81 0.15
N ASN A 109 -3.27 -8.58 -0.71
CA ASN A 109 -4.72 -8.76 -0.61
C ASN A 109 -5.12 -9.40 0.72
N ALA A 110 -4.39 -10.43 1.17
CA ALA A 110 -4.62 -11.06 2.45
C ALA A 110 -4.41 -10.09 3.63
N ALA A 111 -3.37 -9.26 3.56
CA ALA A 111 -3.03 -8.32 4.62
C ALA A 111 -3.93 -7.07 4.67
N SER A 112 -4.45 -6.63 3.51
CA SER A 112 -5.40 -5.50 3.41
C SER A 112 -6.84 -5.90 3.70
N GLY A 113 -7.17 -7.19 3.65
CA GLY A 113 -8.54 -7.68 3.85
C GLY A 113 -9.43 -7.55 2.62
N GLY A 114 -8.86 -7.25 1.45
CA GLY A 114 -9.60 -7.05 0.20
C GLY A 114 -8.72 -7.16 -1.04
N THR A 115 -9.34 -7.31 -2.21
CA THR A 115 -8.63 -7.45 -3.49
C THR A 115 -8.31 -6.10 -4.14
N VAL A 116 -8.97 -5.02 -3.73
CA VAL A 116 -8.83 -3.70 -4.34
C VAL A 116 -7.42 -3.14 -4.15
N THR A 117 -6.92 -3.13 -2.91
CA THR A 117 -5.62 -2.54 -2.60
C THR A 117 -4.48 -3.18 -3.41
N GLY A 118 -4.37 -4.51 -3.41
CA GLY A 118 -3.33 -5.17 -4.21
C GLY A 118 -3.53 -4.95 -5.72
N THR A 119 -4.77 -4.94 -6.21
CA THR A 119 -5.03 -4.67 -7.64
C THR A 119 -4.61 -3.25 -8.03
N VAL A 120 -5.00 -2.25 -7.25
CA VAL A 120 -4.61 -0.85 -7.46
C VAL A 120 -3.10 -0.67 -7.50
N LEU A 121 -2.39 -1.25 -6.53
CA LEU A 121 -0.93 -1.13 -6.46
C LEU A 121 -0.25 -1.77 -7.66
N PHE A 122 -0.72 -2.92 -8.12
CA PHE A 122 -0.15 -3.60 -9.28
C PHE A 122 -0.50 -2.91 -10.60
N VAL A 123 -1.69 -2.33 -10.75
CA VAL A 123 -2.01 -1.50 -11.92
C VAL A 123 -1.11 -0.26 -11.97
N CYS A 124 -0.97 0.46 -10.85
CA CYS A 124 -0.18 1.68 -10.79
C CYS A 124 1.32 1.45 -11.06
N ASN A 125 1.85 0.29 -10.67
CA ASN A 125 3.26 -0.06 -10.83
C ASN A 125 3.54 -0.91 -12.09
N GLY A 126 2.56 -1.11 -12.98
CA GLY A 126 2.75 -1.87 -14.22
C GLY A 126 2.91 -3.39 -14.03
N GLY A 127 2.54 -3.92 -12.87
CA GLY A 127 2.51 -5.36 -12.60
C GLY A 127 1.30 -6.08 -13.21
N ILE A 128 0.30 -5.35 -13.71
CA ILE A 128 -0.82 -5.89 -14.51
C ILE A 128 -0.67 -5.41 -15.96
N PRO A 129 -0.74 -6.32 -16.95
CA PRO A 129 -0.74 -5.94 -18.37
C PRO A 129 -1.90 -5.00 -18.70
N LYS A 130 -1.66 -3.99 -19.55
CA LYS A 130 -2.63 -2.92 -19.84
C LYS A 130 -3.97 -3.44 -20.32
N GLU A 131 -3.95 -4.47 -21.16
CA GLU A 131 -5.12 -5.14 -21.71
C GLU A 131 -5.96 -5.87 -20.65
N LYS A 132 -5.41 -6.14 -19.46
CA LYS A 132 -6.11 -6.76 -18.33
C LYS A 132 -6.50 -5.77 -17.24
N CYS A 133 -5.99 -4.54 -17.26
CA CYS A 133 -6.23 -3.54 -16.21
C CYS A 133 -7.73 -3.29 -15.98
N GLU A 134 -8.51 -3.15 -17.06
CA GLU A 134 -9.94 -2.88 -16.97
C GLU A 134 -10.70 -4.03 -16.30
N ASP A 135 -10.41 -5.27 -16.72
CA ASP A 135 -11.04 -6.47 -16.18
C ASP A 135 -10.72 -6.66 -14.69
N GLU A 136 -9.45 -6.52 -14.32
CA GLU A 136 -8.97 -6.69 -12.95
C GLU A 136 -9.51 -5.60 -12.01
N LEU A 137 -9.51 -4.33 -12.45
CA LEU A 137 -10.06 -3.22 -11.67
C LEU A 137 -11.58 -3.32 -11.51
N SER A 138 -12.29 -3.71 -12.57
CA SER A 138 -13.74 -3.94 -12.49
C SER A 138 -14.06 -5.06 -11.51
N ALA A 139 -13.35 -6.19 -11.58
CA ALA A 139 -13.56 -7.31 -10.68
C ALA A 139 -13.27 -6.94 -9.22
N ALA A 140 -12.19 -6.19 -8.99
CA ALA A 140 -11.83 -5.73 -7.65
C ALA A 140 -12.87 -4.76 -7.09
N TRP A 141 -13.34 -3.80 -7.89
CA TRP A 141 -14.38 -2.85 -7.49
C TRP A 141 -15.69 -3.56 -7.12
N SER A 142 -16.15 -4.48 -7.96
CA SER A 142 -17.38 -5.24 -7.73
C SER A 142 -17.33 -6.11 -6.47
N ALA A 143 -16.15 -6.41 -5.93
CA ALA A 143 -16.01 -7.11 -4.66
C ALA A 143 -16.35 -6.24 -3.43
N ILE A 144 -16.43 -4.90 -3.60
CA ILE A 144 -16.80 -3.94 -2.56
C ILE A 144 -18.18 -3.33 -2.83
N ASP A 145 -18.49 -2.99 -4.08
CA ASP A 145 -19.80 -2.43 -4.46
C ASP A 145 -20.75 -3.56 -4.90
N ASP A 146 -21.40 -4.18 -3.92
CA ASP A 146 -22.32 -5.34 -3.94
C ASP A 146 -23.58 -5.19 -4.83
N GLY A 147 -23.53 -4.53 -6.00
CA GLY A 147 -24.72 -4.50 -6.84
C GLY A 147 -24.70 -3.78 -8.17
N LEU A 148 -23.55 -3.69 -8.84
CA LEU A 148 -23.55 -3.44 -10.29
C LEU A 148 -22.29 -4.00 -10.95
N ASP A 149 -22.45 -4.68 -12.09
CA ASP A 149 -21.33 -4.99 -12.97
C ASP A 149 -20.93 -3.70 -13.71
N LEU A 150 -19.80 -3.10 -13.34
CA LEU A 150 -19.28 -1.89 -13.98
C LEU A 150 -19.12 -2.07 -15.49
N ARG A 151 -18.96 -3.31 -15.98
CA ARG A 151 -18.89 -3.60 -17.42
C ARG A 151 -20.16 -3.19 -18.15
N ASP A 152 -21.32 -3.36 -17.52
CA ASP A 152 -22.59 -2.96 -18.12
C ASP A 152 -22.76 -1.44 -18.12
N ALA A 153 -22.24 -0.75 -17.09
CA ALA A 153 -22.20 0.72 -17.07
C ALA A 153 -21.26 1.29 -18.15
N VAL A 154 -20.08 0.68 -18.34
CA VAL A 154 -19.13 1.06 -19.39
C VAL A 154 -19.75 0.84 -20.79
N LYS A 155 -20.41 -0.30 -21.02
CA LYS A 155 -21.12 -0.57 -22.28
C LYS A 155 -22.28 0.40 -22.53
N ALA A 156 -23.04 0.75 -21.50
CA ALA A 156 -24.13 1.72 -21.59
C ALA A 156 -23.62 3.14 -21.92
N SER A 157 -22.44 3.51 -21.40
CA SER A 157 -21.78 4.78 -21.72
C SER A 157 -21.16 4.80 -23.13
N ALA A 158 -20.79 3.65 -23.69
CA ALA A 158 -20.24 3.51 -25.04
C ALA A 158 -21.33 3.43 -26.12
N ALA A 159 -22.54 3.00 -25.76
CA ALA A 159 -23.70 3.08 -26.62
C ALA A 159 -24.08 4.57 -26.84
N ALA A 160 -24.31 4.96 -28.09
CA ALA A 160 -24.88 6.27 -28.42
C ALA A 160 -26.10 6.55 -27.51
N PRO A 161 -26.30 7.79 -27.05
CA PRO A 161 -27.34 8.10 -26.08
C PRO A 161 -28.67 7.53 -26.60
N PRO A 162 -29.33 6.62 -25.87
CA PRO A 162 -30.63 6.16 -26.29
C PRO A 162 -31.56 7.38 -26.34
N PRO A 163 -32.45 7.48 -27.34
CA PRO A 163 -33.50 8.50 -27.32
C PRO A 163 -34.22 8.41 -25.98
N VAL A 164 -34.35 9.55 -25.31
CA VAL A 164 -34.94 9.73 -23.98
C VAL A 164 -36.11 8.75 -23.78
N PRO A 165 -36.00 7.75 -22.89
CA PRO A 165 -37.13 6.88 -22.64
C PRO A 165 -38.21 7.67 -21.90
N ALA A 166 -39.43 7.59 -22.42
CA ALA A 166 -40.62 8.13 -21.78
C ALA A 166 -40.74 7.62 -20.33
N PRO A 167 -41.32 8.41 -19.42
CA PRO A 167 -41.36 8.07 -18.00
C PRO A 167 -42.23 6.83 -17.80
N GLY A 168 -41.60 5.73 -17.41
CA GLY A 168 -42.27 4.55 -16.88
C GLY A 168 -41.80 3.24 -17.49
N LYS A 169 -40.95 2.51 -16.74
CA LYS A 169 -41.24 1.16 -16.24
C LYS A 169 -40.00 0.58 -15.53
N GLY A 170 -40.12 0.45 -14.21
CA GLY A 170 -39.50 -0.62 -13.42
C GLY A 170 -37.98 -0.74 -13.44
N GLN A 171 -37.26 0.18 -12.78
CA GLN A 171 -36.04 -0.24 -12.09
C GLN A 171 -36.48 -0.93 -10.80
N GLY A 172 -36.19 -2.23 -10.70
CA GLY A 172 -36.40 -3.00 -9.49
C GLY A 172 -35.78 -2.26 -8.31
N SER A 173 -36.60 -1.95 -7.31
CA SER A 173 -36.17 -1.32 -6.08
C SER A 173 -35.20 -2.25 -5.37
N ALA A 174 -33.90 -2.05 -5.57
CA ALA A 174 -32.93 -2.54 -4.62
C ALA A 174 -33.24 -1.84 -3.29
N GLY A 175 -33.61 -2.61 -2.28
CA GLY A 175 -33.78 -2.11 -0.91
C GLY A 175 -32.54 -1.35 -0.44
N PRO A 176 -32.60 -0.66 0.72
CA PRO A 176 -31.51 0.19 1.19
C PRO A 176 -30.21 -0.62 1.28
N ARG A 177 -29.35 -0.46 0.28
CA ARG A 177 -28.03 -1.10 0.26
C ARG A 177 -27.23 -0.44 1.36
N LYS A 178 -26.66 -1.24 2.25
CA LYS A 178 -25.68 -0.75 3.21
C LYS A 178 -24.47 -0.34 2.39
N GLY A 179 -24.34 0.96 2.13
CA GLY A 179 -23.21 1.51 1.36
C GLY A 179 -21.87 1.07 1.97
N PRO A 180 -20.79 1.08 1.17
CA PRO A 180 -19.46 0.74 1.66
C PRO A 180 -19.12 1.59 2.89
N GLY A 181 -18.45 0.97 3.87
CA GLY A 181 -17.93 1.71 5.01
C GLY A 181 -16.87 2.74 4.58
N PRO A 182 -16.42 3.63 5.49
CA PRO A 182 -15.45 4.69 5.16
C PRO A 182 -14.18 4.17 4.46
N GLN A 183 -13.65 3.03 4.91
CA GLN A 183 -12.49 2.38 4.27
C GLN A 183 -12.81 1.90 2.86
N GLY A 184 -13.99 1.31 2.64
CA GLY A 184 -14.44 0.87 1.33
C GLY A 184 -14.55 2.05 0.35
N LEU A 185 -15.04 3.21 0.79
CA LEU A 185 -15.07 4.41 -0.05
C LEU A 185 -13.67 4.88 -0.48
N VAL A 186 -12.68 4.79 0.42
CA VAL A 186 -11.28 5.09 0.08
C VAL A 186 -10.75 4.10 -0.95
N GLU A 187 -11.00 2.81 -0.78
CA GLU A 187 -10.57 1.76 -1.72
C GLU A 187 -11.21 1.93 -3.09
N LEU A 188 -12.51 2.24 -3.15
CA LEU A 188 -13.20 2.58 -4.39
C LEU A 188 -12.58 3.83 -5.04
N ALA A 189 -12.36 4.93 -4.31
CA ALA A 189 -11.70 6.11 -4.86
C ALA A 189 -10.29 5.83 -5.41
N LEU A 190 -9.53 4.96 -4.74
CA LEU A 190 -8.21 4.51 -5.20
C LEU A 190 -8.30 3.68 -6.48
N ALA A 191 -9.29 2.80 -6.61
CA ALA A 191 -9.56 2.04 -7.83
C ALA A 191 -9.91 2.95 -9.02
N ALA A 192 -10.74 3.98 -8.81
CA ALA A 192 -11.04 4.98 -9.84
C ALA A 192 -9.78 5.72 -10.30
N ARG A 193 -8.91 6.11 -9.35
CA ARG A 193 -7.63 6.74 -9.66
C ARG A 193 -6.70 5.80 -10.42
N ALA A 194 -6.64 4.52 -10.06
CA ALA A 194 -5.85 3.51 -10.77
C ALA A 194 -6.32 3.34 -12.21
N ALA A 195 -7.65 3.33 -12.44
CA ALA A 195 -8.23 3.29 -13.78
C ALA A 195 -7.79 4.50 -14.63
N CYS A 196 -7.76 5.71 -14.06
CA CYS A 196 -7.22 6.91 -14.72
C CYS A 196 -5.74 6.74 -15.09
N SER A 197 -4.90 6.27 -14.16
CA SER A 197 -3.46 6.04 -14.40
C SER A 197 -3.23 5.00 -15.50
N ALA A 198 -4.07 3.97 -15.57
CA ALA A 198 -4.05 2.95 -16.61
C ALA A 198 -4.65 3.40 -17.95
N ARG A 199 -5.22 4.62 -18.02
CA ARG A 199 -5.94 5.18 -19.18
C ARG A 199 -7.24 4.41 -19.53
N CYS A 200 -7.82 3.71 -18.56
CA CYS A 200 -9.14 3.07 -18.66
C CYS A 200 -10.24 4.12 -18.41
N PHE A 201 -10.32 5.17 -19.25
CA PHE A 201 -11.14 6.35 -18.95
C PHE A 201 -12.65 6.06 -18.86
N ALA A 202 -13.17 5.16 -19.69
CA ALA A 202 -14.58 4.78 -19.65
C ALA A 202 -14.93 4.10 -18.31
N LEU A 203 -14.07 3.19 -17.84
CA LEU A 203 -14.20 2.57 -16.52
C LEU A 203 -14.10 3.61 -15.40
N ALA A 204 -13.12 4.51 -15.47
CA ALA A 204 -12.93 5.56 -14.47
C ALA A 204 -14.14 6.49 -14.36
N GLN A 205 -14.78 6.85 -15.49
CA GLN A 205 -16.00 7.66 -15.49
C GLN A 205 -17.16 6.92 -14.83
N ALA A 206 -17.36 5.63 -15.15
CA ALA A 206 -18.39 4.81 -14.52
C ALA A 206 -18.17 4.66 -13.00
N MET A 207 -16.92 4.52 -12.58
CA MET A 207 -16.52 4.47 -11.17
C MET A 207 -16.77 5.79 -10.43
N LEU A 208 -16.42 6.93 -11.03
CA LEU A 208 -16.63 8.26 -10.43
C LEU A 208 -18.11 8.59 -10.29
N ALA A 209 -18.92 8.32 -11.31
CA ALA A 209 -20.37 8.54 -11.27
C ALA A 209 -21.09 7.72 -10.19
N ARG A 210 -20.42 6.70 -9.64
CA ARG A 210 -20.92 5.85 -8.57
C ARG A 210 -20.50 6.32 -7.16
N LEU A 211 -19.44 7.11 -7.08
CA LEU A 211 -18.94 7.70 -5.84
C LEU A 211 -19.68 8.98 -5.45
N ASP A 212 -20.25 9.68 -6.43
CA ASP A 212 -21.14 10.85 -6.25
C ASP A 212 -22.52 10.45 -5.67
#